data_AF-A0A8E2VIB6-F1
#
_entry.id   AF-A0A8E2VIB6-F1
#
_cell.length_a   1.000
_cell.length_b   1.000
_cell.length_c   1.000
_cell.angle_alpha   90.00
_cell.angle_beta   90.00
_cell.angle_gamma   90.00
#
_symmetry.space_group_name_H-M   'P 1'
#
loop_
_entity.id
_entity.type
_entity.pdbx_description
1 polymer ?
#
loop_
_entity_poly.entity_id
_entity_poly.type
_entity_poly.pdbx_seq_one_letter_code
_entity_poly.pdbx_strand_id
1 'polypeptide(L)'
;MLILDLFRSPSAFLTDPWGYARNQAGHALIVGLLPVLLLGPWAALPVLAGYVLWEVAQWRLYGAAPSDGLEDLAYVTGGVLAALWWPVLIVLALMLASGVQYRRDLRG
;
A
#
# COMPACT_ATOMS: atom_id res chain seq x y z
N MET A 1 12.99 -5.61 12.86
CA MET A 1 12.17 -4.50 12.31
C MET A 1 11.31 -3.96 13.42
N LEU A 2 11.38 -2.66 13.67
CA LEU A 2 10.48 -2.00 14.61
C LEU A 2 9.19 -1.65 13.87
N ILE A 3 8.04 -1.68 14.55
CA ILE A 3 6.73 -1.29 13.98
C ILE A 3 6.78 0.15 13.41
N LEU A 4 7.65 1.00 13.97
CA LEU A 4 7.90 2.36 13.50
C LEU A 4 8.50 2.43 12.08
N ASP A 5 9.22 1.39 11.64
CA ASP A 5 9.82 1.36 10.30
C ASP A 5 8.77 1.20 9.20
N LEU A 6 7.59 0.63 9.51
CA LEU A 6 6.46 0.53 8.58
C LEU A 6 5.87 1.90 8.21
N PHE A 7 6.12 2.94 9.01
CA PHE A 7 5.57 4.28 8.78
C PHE A 7 6.54 5.22 8.04
N ARG A 8 7.77 4.78 7.71
CA ARG A 8 8.81 5.64 7.13
C ARG A 8 8.83 5.72 5.60
N SER A 9 8.81 4.59 4.87
CA SER A 9 8.53 4.52 3.40
C SER A 9 8.86 3.12 2.79
N PRO A 10 8.23 2.74 1.66
CA PRO A 10 8.58 1.58 0.82
C PRO A 10 10.04 1.45 0.38
N SER A 11 10.75 2.58 0.21
CA SER A 11 12.21 2.60 -0.02
C SER A 11 13.03 1.94 1.10
N ALA A 12 12.42 1.63 2.26
CA ALA A 12 13.02 0.78 3.29
C ALA A 12 13.13 -0.70 2.91
N PHE A 13 12.47 -1.16 1.83
CA PHE A 13 12.37 -2.58 1.46
C PHE A 13 12.90 -2.94 0.07
N LEU A 14 13.78 -2.11 -0.51
CA LEU A 14 14.35 -2.33 -1.85
C LEU A 14 14.93 -3.74 -2.06
N THR A 15 15.55 -4.27 -1.01
CA THR A 15 16.09 -5.63 -0.99
C THR A 15 15.38 -6.49 0.03
N ASP A 16 14.10 -6.25 0.36
CA ASP A 16 13.30 -7.13 1.22
C ASP A 16 11.94 -7.47 0.58
N PRO A 17 11.84 -8.57 -0.19
CA PRO A 17 10.62 -8.94 -0.88
C PRO A 17 9.49 -9.28 0.09
N TRP A 18 9.79 -9.85 1.27
CA TRP A 18 8.77 -10.19 2.25
C TRP A 18 8.31 -8.98 3.05
N GLY A 19 9.23 -8.05 3.36
CA GLY A 19 8.89 -6.74 3.91
C GLY A 19 7.96 -5.96 2.98
N TYR A 20 8.33 -5.85 1.70
CA TYR A 20 7.50 -5.25 0.67
C TYR A 20 6.12 -5.92 0.55
N ALA A 21 6.06 -7.26 0.49
CA ALA A 21 4.81 -7.99 0.35
C ALA A 21 3.84 -7.68 1.49
N ARG A 22 4.35 -7.67 2.74
CA ARG A 22 3.56 -7.36 3.94
C ARG A 22 3.10 -5.90 3.94
N ASN A 23 3.98 -4.97 3.52
CA ASN A 23 3.65 -3.54 3.43
C ASN A 23 2.48 -3.31 2.46
N GLN A 24 2.61 -3.80 1.22
CA GLN A 24 1.58 -3.59 0.21
C GLN A 24 0.29 -4.36 0.47
N ALA A 25 0.39 -5.56 1.05
CA ALA A 25 -0.79 -6.26 1.54
C ALA A 25 -1.49 -5.49 2.67
N GLY A 26 -0.72 -4.84 3.56
CA GLY A 26 -1.25 -3.96 4.61
C GLY A 26 -2.01 -2.77 4.03
N HIS A 27 -1.41 -2.06 3.06
CA HIS A 27 -2.06 -0.94 2.37
C HIS A 27 -3.36 -1.36 1.68
N ALA A 28 -3.35 -2.46 0.92
CA ALA A 28 -4.55 -2.93 0.26
C ALA A 28 -5.62 -3.44 1.24
N LEU A 29 -5.26 -4.35 2.15
CA LEU A 29 -6.24 -5.09 2.94
C LEU A 29 -6.68 -4.34 4.19
N ILE A 30 -5.74 -3.75 4.93
CA ILE A 30 -6.02 -3.13 6.23
C ILE A 30 -6.43 -1.68 6.05
N VAL A 31 -5.72 -0.94 5.21
CA VAL A 31 -5.98 0.50 5.02
C VAL A 31 -7.10 0.73 4.00
N GLY A 32 -7.04 0.07 2.84
CA GLY A 32 -8.04 0.23 1.78
C GLY A 32 -9.33 -0.55 2.01
N LEU A 33 -9.24 -1.88 2.03
CA LEU A 33 -10.39 -2.78 1.95
C LEU A 33 -11.19 -2.87 3.26
N LEU A 34 -10.52 -3.10 4.39
CA LEU A 34 -11.18 -3.39 5.67
C LEU A 34 -12.13 -2.27 6.14
N PRO A 35 -11.78 -0.97 6.09
CA PRO A 35 -12.68 0.08 6.56
C PRO A 35 -13.94 0.17 5.70
N VAL A 36 -13.84 -0.04 4.39
CA VAL A 36 -14.99 -0.03 3.48
C VAL A 36 -15.90 -1.23 3.70
N LEU A 37 -15.35 -2.40 4.00
CA LEU A 37 -16.16 -3.57 4.38
C LEU A 37 -16.88 -3.38 5.72
N LEU A 38 -16.23 -2.76 6.71
CA LEU A 38 -16.79 -2.60 8.06
C LEU A 38 -17.78 -1.43 8.18
N LEU A 39 -17.51 -0.33 7.48
CA LEU A 39 -18.27 0.92 7.59
C LEU A 39 -19.17 1.20 6.38
N GLY A 40 -19.07 0.35 5.35
CA GLY A 40 -19.81 0.45 4.09
C GLY A 40 -19.16 1.36 3.03
N PRO A 41 -19.76 1.45 1.83
CA PRO A 41 -19.20 2.18 0.69
C PRO A 41 -18.89 3.66 0.96
N TRP A 42 -19.61 4.28 1.90
CA TRP A 42 -19.42 5.68 2.28
C TRP A 42 -18.03 5.98 2.88
N ALA A 43 -17.36 4.95 3.42
CA ALA A 43 -16.00 5.09 3.95
C ALA A 43 -14.92 5.15 2.85
N ALA A 44 -15.24 4.84 1.60
CA ALA A 44 -14.27 4.85 0.50
C ALA A 44 -13.56 6.20 0.32
N LEU A 45 -14.34 7.29 0.20
CA LEU A 45 -13.77 8.63 0.00
C LEU A 45 -12.97 9.13 1.23
N PRO A 46 -13.47 8.99 2.48
CA PRO A 46 -12.70 9.31 3.67
C PRO A 46 -11.37 8.56 3.79
N VAL A 47 -11.34 7.26 3.46
CA VAL A 47 -10.10 6.45 3.48
C VAL A 47 -9.09 7.01 2.49
N LEU A 48 -9.50 7.26 1.24
CA LEU A 48 -8.61 7.81 0.22
C LEU A 48 -8.10 9.20 0.59
N ALA A 49 -8.99 10.09 1.06
CA ALA A 49 -8.61 11.42 1.47
C ALA A 49 -7.62 11.38 2.66
N GLY A 50 -7.90 10.56 3.67
CA GLY A 50 -7.02 10.36 4.82
C GLY A 50 -5.65 9.84 4.40
N TYR A 51 -5.60 8.89 3.47
CA TYR A 51 -4.35 8.31 3.01
C TYR A 51 -3.53 9.28 2.14
N VAL A 52 -4.17 10.06 1.27
CA VAL A 52 -3.49 11.13 0.52
C VAL A 52 -2.86 12.16 1.46
N LEU A 53 -3.57 12.56 2.53
CA LEU A 53 -3.01 13.46 3.54
C LEU A 53 -1.81 12.84 4.27
N TRP A 54 -1.88 11.54 4.55
CA TRP A 54 -0.77 10.79 5.14
C TRP A 54 0.45 10.74 4.23
N GLU A 55 0.28 10.47 2.93
CA GLU A 55 1.36 10.48 1.93
C GLU A 55 2.03 11.86 1.83
N VAL A 56 1.24 12.93 1.84
CA VAL A 56 1.78 14.31 1.88
C VAL A 56 2.62 14.53 3.14
N ALA A 57 2.17 14.03 4.29
CA ALA A 57 2.94 14.10 5.53
C ALA A 57 4.23 13.27 5.46
N GLN A 58 4.18 12.06 4.90
CA GLN A 58 5.36 11.21 4.67
C GLN A 58 6.40 11.88 3.77
N TRP A 59 5.96 12.49 2.67
CA TRP A 59 6.86 13.22 1.78
C TRP A 59 7.49 14.43 2.48
N ARG A 60 6.69 15.25 3.16
CA ARG A 60 7.15 16.53 3.75
C ARG A 60 7.97 16.36 5.02
N LEU A 61 7.65 15.36 5.85
CA LEU A 61 8.22 15.22 7.19
C LEU A 61 9.25 14.09 7.29
N TYR A 62 9.16 13.09 6.42
CA TYR A 62 10.00 11.88 6.50
C TYR A 62 10.87 11.64 5.27
N GLY A 63 10.82 12.53 4.27
CA GLY A 63 11.66 12.45 3.07
C GLY A 63 11.32 11.27 2.17
N ALA A 64 10.08 10.77 2.22
CA ALA A 64 9.61 9.67 1.39
C ALA A 64 9.72 10.03 -0.11
N ALA A 65 10.07 9.03 -0.93
CA ALA A 65 10.14 9.22 -2.38
C ALA A 65 8.73 9.31 -2.98
N PRO A 66 8.45 10.20 -3.94
CA PRO A 66 7.12 10.30 -4.55
C PRO A 66 6.64 9.00 -5.21
N SER A 67 7.56 8.18 -5.74
CA SER A 67 7.24 6.87 -6.32
C SER A 67 6.65 5.90 -5.30
N ASP A 68 7.15 5.95 -4.05
CA ASP A 68 6.70 5.09 -2.97
C ASP A 68 5.24 5.39 -2.62
N GLY A 69 4.92 6.68 -2.48
CA GLY A 69 3.57 7.11 -2.18
C GLY A 69 2.57 6.85 -3.29
N LEU A 70 3.01 6.90 -4.55
CA LEU A 70 2.16 6.50 -5.68
C LEU A 70 1.86 5.00 -5.68
N GLU A 71 2.85 4.15 -5.36
CA GLU A 71 2.66 2.71 -5.23
C GLU A 71 1.71 2.39 -4.07
N ASP A 72 1.96 2.96 -2.89
CA ASP A 72 1.13 2.77 -1.71
C ASP A 72 -0.32 3.25 -1.94
N LEU A 73 -0.50 4.43 -2.54
CA LEU A 73 -1.82 4.95 -2.89
C LEU A 73 -2.54 4.05 -3.90
N ALA A 74 -1.82 3.43 -4.85
CA ALA A 74 -2.41 2.48 -5.78
C ALA A 74 -2.93 1.23 -5.06
N TYR A 75 -2.20 0.69 -4.08
CA TYR A 75 -2.66 -0.43 -3.27
C TYR A 75 -3.84 -0.06 -2.36
N VAL A 76 -3.81 1.09 -1.68
CA VAL A 76 -4.94 1.57 -0.87
C VAL A 76 -6.18 1.76 -1.75
N THR A 77 -6.04 2.41 -2.91
CA THR A 77 -7.13 2.63 -3.85
C THR A 77 -7.69 1.31 -4.37
N GLY A 78 -6.82 0.38 -4.76
CA GLY A 78 -7.24 -0.94 -5.19
C GLY A 78 -7.95 -1.70 -4.07
N GLY A 79 -7.51 -1.57 -2.81
CA GLY A 79 -8.18 -2.15 -1.66
C GLY A 79 -9.61 -1.62 -1.46
N VAL A 80 -9.77 -0.30 -1.53
CA VAL A 80 -11.08 0.37 -1.51
C VAL A 80 -11.97 -0.15 -2.64
N LEU A 81 -11.45 -0.23 -3.86
CA LEU A 81 -12.20 -0.75 -5.02
C LEU A 81 -12.52 -2.24 -4.88
N ALA A 82 -11.62 -3.03 -4.33
CA ALA A 82 -11.81 -4.46 -4.09
C ALA A 82 -12.95 -4.74 -3.09
N ALA A 83 -13.17 -3.85 -2.12
CA ALA A 83 -14.32 -3.94 -1.23
C ALA A 83 -15.66 -3.76 -1.97
N LEU A 84 -15.66 -3.04 -3.10
CA LEU A 84 -16.85 -2.81 -3.94
C LEU A 84 -16.96 -3.83 -5.10
N TRP A 85 -15.82 -4.30 -5.60
CA TRP A 85 -15.71 -5.25 -6.70
C TRP A 85 -14.46 -6.13 -6.54
N TRP A 86 -14.64 -7.30 -5.93
CA TRP A 86 -13.56 -8.21 -5.54
C TRP A 86 -12.55 -8.60 -6.65
N PRO A 87 -12.89 -8.66 -7.97
CA PRO A 87 -11.92 -9.02 -9.00
C PRO A 87 -10.69 -8.09 -9.08
N VAL A 88 -10.76 -6.87 -8.52
CA VAL A 88 -9.59 -5.97 -8.38
C VAL A 88 -8.44 -6.64 -7.60
N LEU A 89 -8.74 -7.57 -6.69
CA LEU A 89 -7.74 -8.33 -5.95
C LEU A 89 -6.80 -9.13 -6.87
N ILE A 90 -7.27 -9.57 -8.04
CA ILE A 90 -6.44 -10.29 -9.02
C ILE A 90 -5.35 -9.35 -9.56
N VAL A 91 -5.71 -8.11 -9.89
CA VAL A 91 -4.77 -7.10 -10.38
C VAL A 91 -3.76 -6.76 -9.29
N LEU A 92 -4.22 -6.55 -8.05
CA LEU A 92 -3.34 -6.27 -6.92
C LEU A 92 -2.38 -7.43 -6.63
N ALA A 93 -2.85 -8.68 -6.76
CA ALA A 93 -1.99 -9.86 -6.59
C ALA A 93 -0.91 -9.94 -7.67
N LEU A 94 -1.24 -9.61 -8.93
CA LEU A 94 -0.26 -9.57 -10.02
C LEU A 94 0.78 -8.46 -9.81
N MET A 95 0.34 -7.26 -9.42
CA MET A 95 1.24 -6.16 -9.05
C MET A 95 2.15 -6.56 -7.88
N LEU A 96 1.59 -7.22 -6.86
CA LEU A 96 2.33 -7.67 -5.69
C LEU A 96 3.38 -8.69 -6.08
N ALA A 97 3.01 -9.69 -6.87
CA ALA A 97 3.93 -10.70 -7.38
C ALA A 97 5.05 -10.07 -8.21
N SER A 98 4.73 -9.10 -9.06
CA SER A 98 5.72 -8.36 -9.86
C SER A 98 6.71 -7.60 -8.97
N GLY A 99 6.23 -6.82 -8.00
CA GLY A 99 7.09 -6.06 -7.09
C GLY A 99 7.91 -6.95 -6.15
N VAL A 100 7.38 -8.11 -5.75
CA VAL A 100 8.11 -9.14 -5.00
C VAL A 100 9.22 -9.75 -5.85
N GLN A 101 8.91 -10.12 -7.09
CA GLN A 101 9.90 -10.72 -8.00
C GLN A 101 11.02 -9.74 -8.33
N TYR A 102 10.69 -8.49 -8.65
CA TYR A 102 11.69 -7.44 -8.89
C TYR A 102 12.69 -7.32 -7.73
N ARG A 103 12.20 -7.33 -6.49
CA ARG A 103 13.06 -7.26 -5.29
C ARG A 103 13.86 -8.54 -5.05
N ARG A 104 13.39 -9.69 -5.51
CA ARG A 104 14.19 -10.94 -5.52
C ARG A 104 15.31 -10.82 -6.54
N ASP A 105 15.03 -10.35 -7.74
CA ASP A 105 16.05 -10.18 -8.81
C ASP A 105 17.15 -9.20 -8.38
N LEU A 106 16.82 -8.17 -7.57
CA LEU A 106 17.80 -7.26 -6.99
C LEU A 106 18.72 -7.91 -5.95
N ARG A 107 18.36 -9.08 -5.38
CA ARG A 107 19.20 -9.81 -4.41
C ARG A 107 20.20 -10.76 -5.09
N GLY A 108 20.03 -11.08 -6.37
CA GLY A 108 20.75 -12.15 -7.10
C GLY A 108 19.94 -13.44 -7.15
#